data_AF-A0A2K5CF21-F1
#
_entry.id   AF-A0A2K5CF21-F1
#
_cell.length_a   1.000
_cell.length_b   1.000
_cell.length_c   1.000
_cell.angle_alpha   90.00
_cell.angle_beta   90.00
_cell.angle_gamma   90.00
#
_symmetry.space_group_name_H-M   'P 1'
#
loop_
_entity.id
_entity.type
_entity.pdbx_description
1 polymer ?
#
loop_
_entity_poly.entity_id
_entity_poly.type
_entity_poly.pdbx_seq_one_letter_code
_entity_poly.pdbx_strand_id
1 'polypeptide(L)'
;MGWRNPIIAVSRTPFAPWLQFHLQAPSSAWLLTILLHSSQQRAGTTVCPPCDNELKSEAIIEHLCASEFALRMKIKEVKKENGDKKIVPKKKKPLKLGPIKKKDLKKLVLYLKNGADCPCHQLDNLSHHFLIMGRKVKSQYLLTAIHKWDKKNKEFKNFMKKMKNHECPTFQSVFK
;
A
#
# COMPACT_ATOMS: atom_id res chain seq x y z
N MET A 1 71.81 18.32 -42.40
CA MET A 1 71.46 19.37 -43.40
C MET A 1 70.14 19.93 -42.93
N GLY A 2 70.13 21.00 -42.13
CA GLY A 2 69.96 22.38 -42.61
C GLY A 2 68.48 22.59 -42.96
N TRP A 3 67.68 23.39 -42.26
CA TRP A 3 67.86 24.81 -41.97
C TRP A 3 67.11 25.27 -40.71
N ARG A 4 67.63 26.37 -40.13
CA ARG A 4 67.04 27.16 -39.05
C ARG A 4 66.17 28.31 -39.63
N ASN A 5 65.09 28.63 -38.89
CA ASN A 5 64.53 29.97 -38.57
C ASN A 5 63.93 30.85 -39.70
N PRO A 6 63.20 31.98 -39.41
CA PRO A 6 62.66 32.52 -38.13
C PRO A 6 61.22 33.13 -38.15
N ILE A 7 60.66 33.33 -36.95
CA ILE A 7 59.96 34.50 -36.35
C ILE A 7 59.19 35.51 -37.24
N ILE A 8 57.88 35.68 -36.95
CA ILE A 8 57.13 36.96 -36.78
C ILE A 8 55.98 36.64 -35.77
N ALA A 9 56.02 37.02 -34.50
CA ALA A 9 55.80 38.34 -33.87
C ALA A 9 54.32 38.85 -33.89
N VAL A 10 53.73 38.84 -32.69
CA VAL A 10 53.00 39.97 -32.06
C VAL A 10 51.47 40.09 -32.28
N SER A 11 50.78 39.79 -31.17
CA SER A 11 49.62 40.47 -30.57
C SER A 11 48.26 40.49 -31.30
N ARG A 12 47.23 39.98 -30.62
CA ARG A 12 46.27 40.75 -29.81
C ARG A 12 45.16 39.81 -29.33
N THR A 13 44.98 39.73 -28.02
CA THR A 13 43.70 39.36 -27.40
C THR A 13 42.63 40.41 -27.76
N PRO A 14 41.35 40.26 -27.39
CA PRO A 14 40.55 39.09 -27.00
C PRO A 14 39.32 38.96 -27.94
N PHE A 15 38.45 37.96 -27.75
CA PHE A 15 36.98 38.01 -27.97
C PHE A 15 36.48 36.56 -28.09
N ALA A 16 36.23 35.93 -26.94
CA ALA A 16 35.00 35.16 -26.79
C ALA A 16 33.86 36.19 -26.60
N PRO A 17 32.55 35.90 -26.79
CA PRO A 17 31.89 34.59 -26.72
C PRO A 17 30.74 34.40 -27.76
N TRP A 18 29.80 33.48 -27.49
CA TRP A 18 28.51 33.23 -28.16
C TRP A 18 28.46 32.08 -29.18
N LEU A 19 28.66 30.85 -28.72
CA LEU A 19 27.68 29.80 -28.99
C LEU A 19 27.04 29.39 -27.66
N GLN A 20 26.03 30.18 -27.26
CA GLN A 20 25.15 29.89 -26.15
C GLN A 20 24.23 28.74 -26.59
N PHE A 21 24.66 27.50 -26.35
CA PHE A 21 23.69 26.42 -26.18
C PHE A 21 22.85 26.79 -24.97
N HIS A 22 21.60 27.17 -25.23
CA HIS A 22 20.56 27.27 -24.23
C HIS A 22 20.32 25.86 -23.66
N LEU A 23 21.16 25.48 -22.69
CA LEU A 23 20.79 24.51 -21.68
C LEU A 23 19.76 25.23 -20.79
N GLN A 24 18.52 25.23 -21.25
CA GLN A 24 17.40 25.71 -20.45
C GLN A 24 17.24 24.68 -19.32
N ALA A 25 17.94 24.93 -18.23
CA ALA A 25 17.70 24.27 -16.97
C ALA A 25 16.19 24.42 -16.70
N PRO A 26 15.42 23.31 -16.57
CA PRO A 26 14.07 23.43 -16.07
C PRO A 26 14.20 24.09 -14.71
N SER A 27 13.61 25.28 -14.60
CA SER A 27 13.58 26.07 -13.40
C SER A 27 13.28 25.17 -12.20
N SER A 28 13.99 25.37 -11.11
CA SER A 28 13.92 24.65 -9.82
C SER A 28 12.50 24.43 -9.27
N ALA A 29 11.49 25.06 -9.86
CA ALA A 29 10.06 24.83 -9.62
C ALA A 29 9.56 23.43 -10.06
N TRP A 30 10.12 22.82 -11.11
CA TRP A 30 9.62 21.53 -11.64
C TRP A 30 9.98 20.34 -10.74
N LEU A 31 11.14 20.37 -10.08
CA LEU A 31 11.54 19.32 -9.13
C LEU A 31 10.70 19.37 -7.83
N LEU A 32 10.23 20.55 -7.43
CA LEU A 32 9.33 20.71 -6.28
C LEU A 32 7.92 20.19 -6.57
N THR A 33 7.45 20.24 -7.82
CA THR A 33 6.11 19.73 -8.18
C THR A 33 6.03 18.20 -8.18
N ILE A 34 7.12 17.51 -8.50
CA ILE A 34 7.17 16.04 -8.49
C ILE A 34 7.14 15.49 -7.05
N LEU A 35 7.76 16.21 -6.09
CA LEU A 35 7.66 15.85 -4.67
C LEU A 35 6.28 16.17 -4.05
N LEU A 36 5.52 17.11 -4.62
CA LEU A 36 4.16 17.44 -4.17
C LEU A 36 3.09 16.45 -4.65
N HIS A 37 3.27 15.77 -5.79
CA HIS A 37 2.25 14.85 -6.34
C HIS A 37 2.19 13.49 -5.65
N SER A 38 3.20 13.12 -4.86
CA SER A 38 3.17 11.86 -4.09
C SER A 38 2.43 11.99 -2.76
N SER A 39 1.95 13.19 -2.40
CA SER A 39 1.18 13.45 -1.19
C SER A 39 -0.19 14.04 -1.52
N GLN A 40 -0.97 13.37 -2.38
CA GLN A 40 -2.43 13.50 -2.37
C GLN A 40 -2.98 12.87 -1.09
N GLN A 41 -2.57 13.44 0.05
CA GLN A 41 -3.20 13.25 1.34
C GLN A 41 -4.52 14.00 1.23
N ARG A 42 -5.60 13.27 0.95
CA ARG A 42 -6.97 13.82 1.04
C ARG A 42 -7.15 14.33 2.47
N ALA A 43 -6.97 15.63 2.67
CA ALA A 43 -7.21 16.29 3.93
C ALA A 43 -8.70 16.16 4.29
N GLY A 44 -8.96 15.45 5.38
CA GLY A 44 -10.29 15.15 5.90
C GLY A 44 -10.24 13.80 6.59
N THR A 45 -9.98 13.80 7.90
CA THR A 45 -9.99 12.66 8.84
C THR A 45 -10.10 11.30 8.15
N THR A 46 -9.06 10.91 7.42
CA THR A 46 -9.20 9.83 6.45
C THR A 46 -9.31 8.54 7.23
N VAL A 47 -10.43 7.81 7.05
CA VAL A 47 -10.58 6.46 7.56
C VAL A 47 -9.34 5.65 7.20
N CYS A 48 -8.89 4.79 8.12
CA CYS A 48 -7.70 3.97 7.86
C CYS A 48 -7.91 3.22 6.53
N PRO A 49 -6.91 3.18 5.62
CA PRO A 49 -7.12 2.55 4.31
C PRO A 49 -7.67 1.12 4.39
N PRO A 50 -7.25 0.26 5.35
CA PRO A 50 -7.86 -1.07 5.51
C PRO A 50 -9.33 -1.08 5.96
N CYS A 51 -9.82 0.03 6.50
CA CYS A 51 -11.17 0.21 7.01
C CYS A 51 -12.10 0.91 6.02
N ASP A 52 -11.59 1.28 4.85
CA ASP A 52 -12.44 1.83 3.81
C ASP A 52 -13.48 0.78 3.40
N ASN A 53 -14.74 1.19 3.36
CA ASN A 53 -15.88 0.28 3.29
C ASN A 53 -16.42 0.16 1.86
N GLU A 54 -15.55 0.14 0.86
CA GLU A 54 -15.97 -0.12 -0.51
C GLU A 54 -16.44 -1.58 -0.62
N LEU A 55 -17.77 -1.76 -0.60
CA LEU A 55 -18.45 -3.07 -0.64
C LEU A 55 -18.87 -3.43 -2.07
N LYS A 56 -17.95 -3.40 -3.03
CA LYS A 56 -18.18 -3.93 -4.39
C LYS A 56 -17.62 -5.35 -4.47
N SER A 57 -18.35 -6.26 -5.12
CA SER A 57 -17.94 -7.67 -5.16
C SER A 57 -16.54 -7.88 -5.74
N GLU A 58 -16.21 -7.12 -6.79
CA GLU A 58 -14.94 -7.10 -7.51
C GLU A 58 -13.80 -6.59 -6.62
N ALA A 59 -13.99 -5.44 -5.97
CA ALA A 59 -12.99 -4.86 -5.05
C ALA A 59 -12.66 -5.81 -3.88
N ILE A 60 -13.68 -6.49 -3.32
CA ILE A 60 -13.45 -7.48 -2.25
C ILE A 60 -12.63 -8.68 -2.78
N ILE A 61 -12.83 -9.12 -4.03
CA ILE A 61 -12.02 -10.18 -4.65
C ILE A 61 -10.59 -9.70 -4.86
N GLU A 62 -10.39 -8.48 -5.35
CA GLU A 62 -9.06 -7.90 -5.54
C GLU A 62 -8.29 -7.84 -4.22
N HIS A 63 -8.93 -7.32 -3.16
CA HIS A 63 -8.36 -7.30 -1.82
C HIS A 63 -8.05 -8.71 -1.30
N LEU A 64 -8.92 -9.69 -1.56
CA LEU A 64 -8.71 -11.08 -1.18
C LEU A 64 -7.48 -11.68 -1.90
N CYS A 65 -7.30 -11.34 -3.16
CA CYS A 65 -6.21 -11.83 -3.98
C CYS A 65 -4.86 -11.19 -3.63
N ALA A 66 -4.86 -9.88 -3.35
CA ALA A 66 -3.69 -9.16 -2.86
C ALA A 66 -3.28 -9.57 -1.43
N SER A 67 -4.20 -10.15 -0.66
CA SER A 67 -3.94 -10.58 0.71
C SER A 67 -3.43 -12.01 0.78
N GLU A 68 -2.46 -12.26 1.66
CA GLU A 68 -1.91 -13.60 1.85
C GLU A 68 -2.88 -14.53 2.60
N PHE A 69 -3.63 -13.98 3.56
CA PHE A 69 -4.64 -14.73 4.32
C PHE A 69 -5.97 -13.98 4.40
N ALA A 70 -7.04 -14.74 4.62
CA ALA A 70 -8.38 -14.21 4.85
C ALA A 70 -9.15 -15.08 5.85
N LEU A 71 -9.80 -14.44 6.81
CA LEU A 71 -10.50 -15.08 7.92
C LEU A 71 -11.89 -14.46 8.08
N ARG A 72 -12.89 -15.31 8.36
CA ARG A 72 -14.14 -14.86 8.96
C ARG A 72 -13.98 -14.89 10.47
N MET A 73 -14.08 -13.75 11.15
CA MET A 73 -13.92 -13.72 12.61
C MET A 73 -14.86 -12.77 13.33
N LYS A 74 -15.05 -13.00 14.64
CA LYS A 74 -15.63 -12.03 15.58
C LYS A 74 -14.50 -11.48 16.43
N ILE A 75 -14.47 -10.17 16.61
CA ILE A 75 -13.43 -9.49 17.37
C ILE A 75 -13.80 -9.51 18.86
N LYS A 76 -12.83 -9.75 19.72
CA LYS A 76 -12.99 -9.70 21.19
C LYS A 76 -12.82 -8.27 21.67
N GLU A 77 -11.71 -7.64 21.29
CA GLU A 77 -11.29 -6.32 21.74
C GLU A 77 -10.32 -5.71 20.72
N VAL A 78 -10.28 -4.38 20.71
CA VAL A 78 -9.32 -3.57 19.94
C VAL A 78 -8.63 -2.65 20.93
N LYS A 79 -7.29 -2.62 20.91
CA LYS A 79 -6.45 -1.81 21.80
C LYS A 79 -5.49 -0.96 20.98
N LYS A 80 -5.15 0.23 21.46
CA LYS A 80 -4.05 1.01 20.90
C LYS A 80 -2.74 0.53 21.54
N GLU A 81 -1.73 0.22 20.73
CA GLU A 81 -0.42 -0.25 21.18
C GLU A 81 0.65 0.23 20.19
N ASN A 82 1.65 0.98 20.65
CA ASN A 82 2.78 1.46 19.83
C ASN A 82 2.39 2.23 18.55
N GLY A 83 1.32 3.04 18.59
CA GLY A 83 0.82 3.75 17.39
C GLY A 83 -0.03 2.88 16.44
N ASP A 84 -0.21 1.61 16.77
CA ASP A 84 -1.03 0.67 16.03
C ASP A 84 -2.34 0.36 16.76
N LYS A 85 -3.33 -0.17 16.03
CA LYS A 85 -4.49 -0.84 16.64
C LYS A 85 -4.27 -2.35 16.65
N LYS A 86 -4.13 -2.92 17.84
CA LYS A 86 -4.10 -4.35 18.10
C LYS A 86 -5.51 -4.91 18.16
N ILE A 87 -5.77 -5.95 17.36
CA ILE A 87 -7.08 -6.57 17.21
C ILE A 87 -6.96 -8.02 17.71
N VAL A 88 -7.71 -8.33 18.76
CA VAL A 88 -7.73 -9.67 19.37
C VAL A 88 -8.99 -10.41 18.91
N PRO A 89 -8.86 -11.53 18.18
CA PRO A 89 -10.01 -12.32 17.75
C PRO A 89 -10.68 -13.09 18.90
N LYS A 90 -12.02 -13.13 18.92
CA LYS A 90 -12.82 -13.99 19.82
C LYS A 90 -13.08 -15.36 19.22
N LYS A 91 -13.53 -15.40 17.96
CA LYS A 91 -13.80 -16.63 17.19
C LYS A 91 -13.36 -16.40 15.76
N LYS A 92 -12.74 -17.39 15.10
CA LYS A 92 -12.29 -17.26 13.71
C LYS A 92 -12.40 -18.56 12.94
N LYS A 93 -12.70 -18.42 11.65
CA LYS A 93 -12.76 -19.50 10.67
C LYS A 93 -11.94 -19.06 9.44
N PRO A 94 -10.95 -19.87 9.02
CA PRO A 94 -10.17 -19.51 7.85
C PRO A 94 -10.99 -19.62 6.57
N LEU A 95 -10.75 -18.69 5.65
CA LEU A 95 -11.22 -18.73 4.27
C LEU A 95 -10.04 -18.94 3.32
N LYS A 96 -8.91 -18.28 3.61
CA LYS A 96 -7.61 -18.46 2.96
C LYS A 96 -6.55 -18.48 4.06
N LEU A 97 -5.81 -19.58 4.23
CA LEU A 97 -4.83 -19.71 5.32
C LEU A 97 -3.49 -19.02 5.00
N GLY A 98 -3.02 -19.12 3.76
CA GLY A 98 -1.72 -18.59 3.35
C GLY A 98 -0.59 -18.98 4.33
N PRO A 99 0.17 -18.01 4.88
CA PRO A 99 1.29 -18.27 5.78
C PRO A 99 0.88 -18.64 7.22
N ILE A 100 -0.42 -18.66 7.55
CA ILE A 100 -0.91 -18.96 8.91
C ILE A 100 -1.01 -20.47 9.12
N LYS A 101 -0.21 -21.01 10.05
CA LYS A 101 -0.33 -22.41 10.49
C LYS A 101 -1.55 -22.58 11.41
N LYS A 102 -2.15 -23.77 11.44
CA LYS A 102 -3.30 -24.08 12.33
C LYS A 102 -3.00 -23.82 13.83
N LYS A 103 -1.74 -24.05 14.25
CA LYS A 103 -1.27 -23.77 15.62
C LYS A 103 -1.27 -22.27 15.91
N ASP A 104 -0.72 -21.47 15.00
CA ASP A 104 -0.63 -20.01 15.10
C ASP A 104 -2.00 -19.36 14.98
N LEU A 105 -2.91 -19.98 14.22
CA LEU A 105 -4.28 -19.53 14.14
C LEU A 105 -4.86 -19.43 15.56
N LYS A 106 -4.69 -20.40 16.47
CA LYS A 106 -5.24 -20.30 17.83
C LYS A 106 -4.82 -19.02 18.57
N LYS A 107 -3.54 -18.64 18.50
CA LYS A 107 -2.95 -17.46 19.17
C LYS A 107 -2.88 -16.20 18.30
N LEU A 108 -3.53 -16.20 17.14
CA LEU A 108 -3.46 -15.09 16.19
C LEU A 108 -3.89 -13.76 16.82
N VAL A 109 -3.03 -12.77 16.70
CA VAL A 109 -3.26 -11.35 16.99
C VAL A 109 -2.97 -10.58 15.71
N LEU A 110 -3.82 -9.60 15.39
CA LEU A 110 -3.69 -8.77 14.20
C LEU A 110 -3.36 -7.34 14.59
N TYR A 111 -2.65 -6.64 13.72
CA TYR A 111 -2.29 -5.25 13.90
C TYR A 111 -2.73 -4.43 12.68
N LEU A 112 -3.35 -3.29 12.95
CA LEU A 112 -3.54 -2.23 11.97
C LEU A 112 -2.43 -1.20 12.19
N LYS A 113 -1.44 -1.22 11.29
CA LYS A 113 -0.23 -0.41 11.39
C LYS A 113 -0.55 1.07 11.23
N ASN A 114 0.05 1.92 12.08
CA ASN A 114 -0.19 3.36 12.18
C ASN A 114 -1.69 3.68 12.33
N GLY A 115 -2.43 2.74 12.93
CA GLY A 115 -3.89 2.77 13.01
C GLY A 115 -4.44 3.51 14.22
N ALA A 116 -3.58 3.94 15.15
CA ALA A 116 -4.01 4.53 16.42
C ALA A 116 -4.78 5.85 16.23
N ASP A 117 -4.45 6.61 15.19
CA ASP A 117 -4.90 8.00 14.99
C ASP A 117 -5.92 8.15 13.86
N CYS A 118 -6.15 7.11 13.04
CA CYS A 118 -7.19 7.11 12.01
C CYS A 118 -8.49 6.44 12.50
N PRO A 119 -9.67 6.97 12.11
CA PRO A 119 -10.96 6.35 12.44
C PRO A 119 -11.17 5.04 11.68
N CYS A 120 -11.91 4.11 12.29
CA CYS A 120 -12.27 2.82 11.69
C CYS A 120 -13.60 2.32 12.24
N HIS A 121 -14.70 2.73 11.61
CA HIS A 121 -16.06 2.45 12.07
C HIS A 121 -16.40 0.95 12.23
N GLN A 122 -15.74 0.10 11.45
CA GLN A 122 -15.94 -1.35 11.55
C GLN A 122 -15.37 -1.94 12.85
N LEU A 123 -14.36 -1.29 13.45
CA LEU A 123 -13.78 -1.68 14.72
C LEU A 123 -14.47 -1.05 15.92
N ASP A 124 -15.37 -0.08 15.71
CA ASP A 124 -16.15 0.54 16.78
C ASP A 124 -17.32 -0.38 17.22
N ASN A 125 -17.88 -1.17 16.29
CA ASN A 125 -18.97 -2.12 16.59
C ASN A 125 -18.53 -3.58 16.46
N LEU A 126 -18.06 -4.18 17.57
CA LEU A 126 -17.52 -5.54 17.59
C LEU A 126 -18.58 -6.66 17.63
N SER A 127 -19.87 -6.35 17.56
CA SER A 127 -20.95 -7.32 17.72
C SER A 127 -21.08 -8.28 16.54
N HIS A 128 -20.70 -7.82 15.35
CA HIS A 128 -20.83 -8.54 14.10
C HIS A 128 -19.67 -9.51 13.83
N HIS A 129 -19.85 -10.31 12.78
CA HIS A 129 -18.75 -11.03 12.15
C HIS A 129 -18.11 -10.13 11.09
N PHE A 130 -16.83 -10.32 10.86
CA PHE A 130 -16.04 -9.58 9.90
C PHE A 130 -15.31 -10.54 8.96
N LEU A 131 -15.23 -10.15 7.70
CA LEU A 131 -14.23 -10.63 6.77
C LEU A 131 -12.95 -9.83 7.01
N ILE A 132 -11.87 -10.52 7.32
CA ILE A 132 -10.58 -9.94 7.67
C ILE A 132 -9.56 -10.47 6.70
N MET A 133 -8.85 -9.57 6.05
CA MET A 133 -7.84 -9.89 5.06
C MET A 133 -6.53 -9.23 5.47
N GLY A 134 -5.42 -9.91 5.20
CA GLY A 134 -4.13 -9.48 5.72
C GLY A 134 -2.94 -10.20 5.11
N ARG A 135 -1.77 -9.75 5.57
CA ARG A 135 -0.46 -10.31 5.21
C ARG A 135 0.43 -10.45 6.43
N LYS A 136 1.37 -11.37 6.39
CA LYS A 136 2.37 -11.56 7.44
C LYS A 136 3.61 -10.75 7.07
N VAL A 137 3.99 -9.81 7.93
CA VAL A 137 5.25 -9.06 7.79
C VAL A 137 6.13 -9.39 8.97
N LYS A 138 7.28 -10.02 8.71
CA LYS A 138 8.16 -10.59 9.75
C LYS A 138 7.36 -11.57 10.63
N SER A 139 7.15 -11.23 11.89
CA SER A 139 6.41 -12.04 12.87
C SER A 139 5.03 -11.48 13.22
N GLN A 140 4.58 -10.42 12.55
CA GLN A 140 3.30 -9.77 12.79
C GLN A 140 2.32 -10.04 11.65
N TYR A 141 1.04 -10.17 12.01
CA TYR A 141 -0.05 -10.28 11.04
C TYR A 141 -0.72 -8.92 10.90
N LEU A 142 -0.59 -8.33 9.72
CA LEU A 142 -1.09 -6.99 9.44
C LEU A 142 -2.45 -7.07 8.75
N LEU A 143 -3.37 -6.23 9.21
CA LEU A 143 -4.67 -6.00 8.58
C LEU A 143 -4.48 -5.17 7.31
N THR A 144 -4.94 -5.68 6.17
CA THR A 144 -4.93 -4.96 4.89
C THR A 144 -6.32 -4.56 4.43
N ALA A 145 -7.36 -5.30 4.82
CA ALA A 145 -8.74 -4.94 4.58
C ALA A 145 -9.68 -5.61 5.61
N ILE A 146 -10.74 -4.91 5.99
CA ILE A 146 -11.83 -5.39 6.84
C ILE A 146 -13.17 -5.05 6.21
N HIS A 147 -14.10 -6.01 6.20
CA HIS A 147 -15.48 -5.81 5.77
C HIS A 147 -16.46 -6.47 6.73
N LYS A 148 -17.64 -5.89 6.89
CA LYS A 148 -18.73 -6.52 7.65
C LYS A 148 -19.16 -7.81 6.94
N TRP A 149 -19.26 -8.90 7.69
CA TRP A 149 -19.80 -10.16 7.16
C TRP A 149 -21.33 -10.05 7.05
N ASP A 150 -21.81 -9.52 5.94
CA ASP A 150 -23.24 -9.31 5.71
C ASP A 150 -23.79 -10.27 4.64
N LYS A 151 -24.44 -11.35 5.09
CA LYS A 151 -25.07 -12.31 4.19
C LYS A 151 -26.33 -11.77 3.51
N LYS A 152 -26.89 -10.64 3.94
CA LYS A 152 -28.10 -10.05 3.33
C LYS A 152 -27.72 -9.15 2.15
N ASN A 153 -26.56 -8.49 2.24
CA ASN A 153 -26.02 -7.62 1.20
C ASN A 153 -25.78 -8.38 -0.13
N LYS A 154 -26.28 -7.83 -1.25
CA LYS A 154 -26.20 -8.44 -2.59
C LYS A 154 -24.76 -8.56 -3.08
N GLU A 155 -23.95 -7.52 -2.91
CA GLU A 155 -22.53 -7.50 -3.30
C GLU A 155 -21.71 -8.53 -2.53
N PHE A 156 -21.94 -8.65 -1.22
CA PHE A 156 -21.26 -9.66 -0.41
C PHE A 156 -21.69 -11.09 -0.77
N LYS A 157 -22.98 -11.32 -1.10
CA LYS A 157 -23.44 -12.60 -1.65
C LYS A 157 -22.75 -12.92 -2.98
N ASN A 158 -22.62 -11.94 -3.86
CA ASN A 158 -21.95 -12.10 -5.15
C ASN A 158 -20.47 -12.45 -4.95
N PHE A 159 -19.78 -11.74 -4.05
CA PHE A 159 -18.42 -12.06 -3.63
C PHE A 159 -18.31 -13.51 -3.13
N MET A 160 -19.17 -13.95 -2.19
CA MET A 160 -19.13 -15.31 -1.65
C MET A 160 -19.37 -16.39 -2.72
N LYS A 161 -20.14 -16.09 -3.77
CA LYS A 161 -20.33 -17.00 -4.91
C LYS A 161 -19.08 -17.05 -5.78
N LYS A 162 -18.54 -15.89 -6.13
CA LYS A 162 -17.34 -15.76 -6.97
C LYS A 162 -16.11 -16.37 -6.29
N MET A 163 -15.85 -16.05 -5.02
CA MET A 163 -14.69 -16.55 -4.25
C MET A 163 -14.55 -18.08 -4.24
N LYS A 164 -15.65 -18.84 -4.33
CA LYS A 164 -15.59 -20.31 -4.32
C LYS A 164 -14.95 -20.91 -5.58
N ASN A 165 -15.12 -20.23 -6.71
CA ASN A 165 -14.72 -20.72 -8.02
C ASN A 165 -13.62 -19.85 -8.66
N HIS A 166 -13.32 -18.70 -8.06
CA HIS A 166 -12.39 -17.72 -8.60
C HIS A 166 -10.98 -18.02 -8.11
N GLU A 167 -10.10 -18.35 -9.05
CA GLU A 167 -8.65 -18.39 -8.81
C GLU A 167 -8.09 -16.97 -8.89
N CYS A 168 -7.25 -16.59 -7.93
CA CYS A 168 -6.63 -15.28 -7.96
C CYS A 168 -5.68 -15.17 -9.16
N PRO A 169 -5.69 -14.05 -9.89
CA PRO A 169 -4.79 -13.88 -11.02
C PRO A 169 -3.35 -14.04 -10.55
N THR A 170 -2.62 -14.93 -11.20
CA THR A 170 -1.19 -15.12 -10.97
C THR A 170 -0.45 -14.00 -11.68
N PHE A 171 -0.25 -12.88 -10.99
CA PHE A 171 0.68 -11.88 -11.48
C PHE A 171 2.10 -12.47 -11.42
N GLN A 172 2.63 -12.84 -12.58
CA GLN A 172 4.05 -13.13 -12.75
C GLN A 172 4.82 -11.93 -12.23
N SER A 173 5.58 -12.11 -11.15
CA SER A 173 6.44 -11.08 -10.57
C SER A 173 7.48 -10.66 -11.61
N VAL A 174 7.21 -9.59 -12.36
CA VAL A 174 8.08 -9.05 -13.40
C VAL A 174 9.29 -8.28 -12.84
N PHE A 175 9.49 -8.28 -11.53
CA PHE A 175 10.67 -7.71 -10.89
C PHE A 175 11.48 -8.86 -10.26
N LYS A 176 12.65 -9.12 -10.84
CA LYS A 176 13.65 -10.09 -10.42
C LYS A 176 14.89 -9.36 -9.92
#